data_AF-A0A1V5K2K8-F1
#
_entry.id   AF-A0A1V5K2K8-F1
#
_cell.length_a   1.000
_cell.length_b   1.000
_cell.length_c   1.000
_cell.angle_alpha   90.00
_cell.angle_beta   90.00
_cell.angle_gamma   90.00
#
_symmetry.space_group_name_H-M   'P 1'
#
loop_
_entity.id
_entity.type
_entity.pdbx_description
1 polymer ?
#
loop_
_entity_poly.entity_id
_entity_poly.type
_entity_poly.pdbx_seq_one_letter_code
_entity_poly.pdbx_strand_id
1 'polypeptide(L)'
;MLVSKFALNPLVSKNDQLTLFLNQAYLGKYNGAAVIGFENAARAFYGKSFKEISMDQFLSILAMVIAPETFHAINKPDANKLRVERMKKVISGEYKPKGLMDLYYGELSEEEAKSGLAPASYFPEIYKK
;
A
#
# COMPACT_ATOMS: atom_id res chain seq x y z
N MET A 1 20.57 -6.46 -1.85
CA MET A 1 19.59 -7.32 -2.57
C MET A 1 20.17 -8.66 -3.07
N LEU A 2 21.29 -9.18 -2.55
CA LEU A 2 21.80 -10.51 -2.94
C LEU A 2 21.10 -11.64 -2.16
N VAL A 3 20.92 -11.48 -0.85
CA VAL A 3 20.26 -12.47 0.01
C VAL A 3 18.81 -12.73 -0.43
N SER A 4 18.03 -11.69 -0.74
CA SER A 4 16.65 -11.85 -1.22
C SER A 4 16.56 -12.66 -2.52
N LYS A 5 17.50 -12.43 -3.46
CA LYS A 5 17.51 -13.08 -4.77
C LYS A 5 18.06 -14.51 -4.72
N PHE A 6 19.15 -14.72 -3.98
CA PHE A 6 19.94 -15.96 -4.02
C PHE A 6 19.73 -16.90 -2.83
N ALA A 7 19.09 -16.43 -1.76
CA ALA A 7 18.75 -17.27 -0.61
C ALA A 7 17.22 -17.30 -0.38
N LEU A 8 16.58 -16.14 -0.15
CA LEU A 8 15.15 -16.12 0.19
C LEU A 8 14.27 -16.70 -0.93
N ASN A 9 14.43 -16.22 -2.17
CA ASN A 9 13.61 -16.69 -3.29
C ASN A 9 13.74 -18.19 -3.61
N PRO A 10 14.95 -18.78 -3.65
CA PRO A 10 15.09 -20.22 -3.90
C PRO A 10 14.78 -21.11 -2.68
N LEU A 11 14.94 -20.62 -1.45
CA LEU A 11 14.84 -21.45 -0.24
C LEU A 11 13.51 -21.33 0.52
N VAL A 12 12.72 -20.29 0.26
CA VAL A 12 11.44 -20.04 0.96
C VAL A 12 10.31 -20.01 -0.04
N SER A 13 9.21 -20.71 0.24
CA SER A 13 8.07 -20.76 -0.68
C SER A 13 7.44 -19.38 -0.88
N LYS A 14 6.76 -19.15 -2.00
CA LYS A 14 6.05 -17.88 -2.24
C LYS A 14 4.97 -17.61 -1.19
N ASN A 15 4.31 -18.65 -0.69
CA ASN A 15 3.32 -18.54 0.36
C ASN A 15 3.95 -18.11 1.69
N ASP A 16 5.13 -18.63 2.03
CA ASP A 16 5.83 -18.22 3.25
C ASP A 16 6.38 -16.79 3.13
N GLN A 17 6.92 -16.43 1.97
CA GLN A 17 7.33 -15.05 1.68
C GLN A 17 6.16 -14.06 1.85
N LEU A 18 4.99 -14.41 1.30
CA LEU A 18 3.79 -13.59 1.44
C LEU A 18 3.30 -13.53 2.89
N THR A 19 3.30 -14.67 3.58
CA THR A 19 2.94 -14.76 5.01
C THR A 19 3.83 -13.84 5.84
N LEU A 20 5.15 -13.88 5.63
CA LEU A 20 6.10 -13.01 6.32
C LEU A 20 5.82 -11.54 6.01
N PHE A 21 5.61 -11.19 4.74
CA PHE A 21 5.29 -9.83 4.33
C PHE A 21 4.03 -9.30 5.02
N LEU A 22 2.94 -10.06 4.98
CA LEU A 22 1.66 -9.66 5.58
C LEU A 22 1.75 -9.47 7.10
N ASN A 23 2.66 -10.17 7.77
CA ASN A 23 2.83 -10.03 9.22
C ASN A 23 3.83 -8.93 9.63
N GLN A 24 4.66 -8.44 8.71
CA GLN A 24 5.77 -7.52 9.02
C GLN A 24 5.66 -6.15 8.34
N ALA A 25 4.68 -5.93 7.46
CA ALA A 25 4.48 -4.64 6.83
C ALA A 25 4.17 -3.55 7.88
N TYR A 26 4.94 -2.45 7.88
CA TYR A 26 4.60 -1.26 8.66
C TYR A 26 3.44 -0.51 7.98
N LEU A 27 2.38 -0.25 8.73
CA LEU A 27 1.11 0.29 8.26
C LEU A 27 0.73 1.53 9.08
N GLY A 28 1.71 2.38 9.40
CA GLY A 28 1.49 3.66 10.06
C GLY A 28 1.38 3.56 11.58
N LYS A 29 0.79 4.58 12.21
CA LYS A 29 0.59 4.64 13.66
C LYS A 29 -0.88 4.79 14.02
N TYR A 30 -1.29 4.07 15.07
CA TYR A 30 -2.62 4.20 15.66
C TYR A 30 -2.47 4.42 17.17
N ASN A 31 -3.10 5.48 17.69
CA ASN A 31 -2.98 5.88 19.10
C ASN A 31 -1.54 5.97 19.62
N GLY A 32 -0.63 6.49 18.79
CA GLY A 32 0.78 6.67 19.13
C GLY A 32 1.66 5.41 18.98
N ALA A 33 1.08 4.24 18.77
CA ALA A 33 1.82 2.99 18.56
C ALA A 33 1.96 2.64 17.07
N ALA A 34 3.08 2.02 16.70
CA ALA A 34 3.28 1.50 15.35
C ALA A 34 2.33 0.31 15.08
N VAL A 35 1.68 0.32 13.92
CA VAL A 35 0.86 -0.77 13.44
C VAL A 35 1.69 -1.61 12.47
N ILE A 36 2.04 -2.83 12.88
CA ILE A 36 2.84 -3.77 12.09
C ILE A 36 2.00 -5.01 11.79
N GLY A 37 1.87 -5.34 10.51
CA GLY A 37 1.12 -6.49 10.02
C GLY A 37 -0.37 -6.23 9.79
N PHE A 38 -0.94 -6.95 8.82
CA PHE A 38 -2.30 -6.75 8.34
C PHE A 38 -3.38 -7.12 9.37
N GLU A 39 -3.15 -8.11 10.23
CA GLU A 39 -4.06 -8.45 11.34
C GLU A 39 -4.17 -7.30 12.35
N ASN A 40 -3.04 -6.72 12.75
CA ASN A 40 -3.04 -5.59 13.67
C ASN A 40 -3.69 -4.34 13.04
N ALA A 41 -3.46 -4.11 11.74
CA ALA A 41 -4.13 -3.02 11.01
C ALA A 41 -5.65 -3.20 10.91
N ALA A 42 -6.12 -4.42 10.62
CA ALA A 42 -7.55 -4.72 10.58
C ALA A 42 -8.24 -4.44 11.92
N ARG A 43 -7.61 -4.84 13.03
CA ARG A 43 -8.10 -4.57 14.38
C ARG A 43 -8.06 -3.07 14.70
N ALA A 44 -6.94 -2.40 14.43
CA ALA A 44 -6.74 -1.01 14.76
C ALA A 44 -7.68 -0.07 13.98
N PHE A 45 -7.86 -0.31 12.67
CA PHE A 45 -8.58 0.61 11.80
C PHE A 45 -10.06 0.26 11.62
N TYR A 46 -10.44 -1.01 11.80
CA TYR A 46 -11.82 -1.46 11.57
C TYR A 46 -12.43 -2.26 12.71
N GLY A 47 -11.67 -2.57 13.78
CA GLY A 47 -12.17 -3.34 14.92
C GLY A 47 -12.52 -4.80 14.57
N LYS A 48 -11.97 -5.36 13.50
CA LYS A 48 -12.26 -6.71 12.99
C LYS A 48 -10.99 -7.55 12.86
N SER A 49 -11.10 -8.87 12.87
CA SER A 49 -9.97 -9.72 12.46
C SER A 49 -9.73 -9.59 10.95
N PHE A 50 -8.52 -9.90 10.50
CA PHE A 50 -8.17 -9.81 9.07
C PHE A 50 -9.03 -10.71 8.18
N LYS A 51 -9.56 -11.81 8.71
CA LYS A 51 -10.44 -12.72 7.95
C LYS A 51 -11.85 -12.15 7.76
N GLU A 52 -12.23 -11.12 8.51
CA GLU A 52 -13.59 -10.56 8.55
C GLU A 52 -13.71 -9.20 7.85
N ILE A 53 -12.59 -8.63 7.39
CA ILE A 53 -12.63 -7.36 6.66
C ILE A 53 -13.13 -7.55 5.23
N SER A 54 -13.81 -6.54 4.70
CA SER A 54 -14.22 -6.54 3.29
C SER A 54 -13.02 -6.33 2.36
N MET A 55 -13.22 -6.60 1.06
CA MET A 55 -12.21 -6.32 0.05
C MET A 55 -11.81 -4.83 0.04
N ASP A 56 -12.76 -3.90 0.20
CA ASP A 56 -12.45 -2.47 0.28
C ASP A 56 -11.61 -2.11 1.50
N GLN A 57 -11.89 -2.71 2.66
CA GLN A 57 -11.08 -2.54 3.87
C GLN A 57 -9.67 -3.13 3.70
N PHE A 58 -9.55 -4.28 3.04
CA PHE A 58 -8.27 -4.85 2.66
C PHE A 58 -7.48 -3.91 1.73
N LEU A 59 -8.11 -3.41 0.67
CA LEU A 59 -7.47 -2.49 -0.28
C LEU A 59 -7.05 -1.18 0.40
N SER A 60 -7.85 -0.70 1.35
CA SER A 60 -7.53 0.48 2.15
C SER A 60 -6.28 0.27 3.03
N ILE A 61 -6.10 -0.90 3.64
CA ILE A 61 -4.84 -1.25 4.34
C ILE A 61 -3.70 -1.41 3.33
N LEU A 62 -3.93 -2.10 2.22
CA LEU A 62 -2.91 -2.33 1.19
C LEU A 62 -2.40 -1.03 0.56
N ALA A 63 -3.26 -0.02 0.41
CA ALA A 63 -2.91 1.32 -0.08
C ALA A 63 -1.82 1.99 0.77
N MET A 64 -1.72 1.64 2.05
CA MET A 64 -0.76 2.20 3.00
C MET A 64 0.65 1.63 2.83
N VAL A 65 0.82 0.43 2.27
CA VAL A 65 2.12 -0.28 2.22
C VAL A 65 3.25 0.58 1.66
N ILE A 66 2.97 1.39 0.65
CA ILE A 66 3.98 2.23 -0.02
C ILE A 66 4.33 3.50 0.77
N ALA A 67 3.33 4.13 1.39
CA ALA A 67 3.47 5.39 2.10
C ALA A 67 2.37 5.49 3.18
N PRO A 68 2.57 4.87 4.36
CA PRO A 68 1.52 4.72 5.36
C PRO A 68 1.00 6.04 5.92
N GLU A 69 1.85 7.07 5.99
CA GLU A 69 1.48 8.40 6.49
C GLU A 69 0.65 9.20 5.45
N THR A 70 0.97 9.06 4.16
CA THR A 70 0.25 9.69 3.05
C THR A 70 -1.15 9.10 2.87
N PHE A 71 -1.23 7.77 2.84
CA PHE A 71 -2.47 7.05 2.54
C PHE A 71 -3.12 6.47 3.80
N HIS A 72 -2.89 7.08 4.97
CA HIS A 72 -3.37 6.53 6.24
C HIS A 72 -4.91 6.41 6.25
N ALA A 73 -5.44 5.19 6.48
CA ALA A 73 -6.88 4.91 6.41
C ALA A 73 -7.73 5.79 7.34
N ILE A 74 -7.24 6.06 8.56
CA ILE A 74 -7.92 6.91 9.54
C ILE A 74 -7.55 8.40 9.44
N ASN A 75 -6.25 8.73 9.37
CA ASN A 75 -5.79 10.12 9.42
C ASN A 75 -5.89 10.87 8.07
N LYS A 76 -5.94 10.13 6.95
CA LYS A 76 -5.98 10.65 5.57
C LYS A 76 -7.00 9.87 4.72
N PRO A 77 -8.28 9.80 5.14
CA PRO A 77 -9.28 8.93 4.53
C PRO A 77 -9.55 9.26 3.05
N ASP A 78 -9.50 10.54 2.67
CA ASP A 78 -9.73 10.95 1.28
C ASP A 78 -8.59 10.51 0.35
N ALA A 79 -7.33 10.72 0.75
CA ALA A 79 -6.16 10.24 0.01
C ALA A 79 -6.14 8.71 -0.08
N ASN A 80 -6.47 8.02 1.01
CA ASN A 80 -6.61 6.57 1.01
C ASN A 80 -7.68 6.10 0.01
N LYS A 81 -8.86 6.71 0.03
CA LYS A 81 -9.95 6.39 -0.88
C LYS A 81 -9.55 6.59 -2.34
N LEU A 82 -8.93 7.73 -2.69
CA LEU A 82 -8.45 7.99 -4.05
C LEU A 82 -7.43 6.94 -4.51
N ARG A 83 -6.50 6.56 -3.63
CA ARG A 83 -5.53 5.49 -3.89
C ARG A 83 -6.21 4.14 -4.12
N VAL A 84 -7.21 3.79 -3.31
CA VAL A 84 -8.01 2.56 -3.48
C VAL A 84 -8.73 2.55 -4.83
N GLU A 85 -9.33 3.66 -5.25
CA GLU A 85 -9.98 3.75 -6.56
C GLU A 85 -8.98 3.55 -7.70
N ARG A 86 -7.78 4.13 -7.61
CA ARG A 86 -6.69 3.86 -8.57
C ARG A 86 -6.28 2.38 -8.58
N MET A 87 -6.21 1.72 -7.43
CA MET A 87 -5.91 0.28 -7.33
C MET A 87 -7.02 -0.58 -7.95
N LYS A 88 -8.30 -0.22 -7.73
CA LYS A 88 -9.44 -0.92 -8.35
C LYS A 88 -9.37 -0.86 -9.87
N LYS A 89 -8.96 0.27 -10.46
CA LYS A 89 -8.75 0.39 -11.91
C LYS A 89 -7.65 -0.54 -12.43
N VAL A 90 -6.60 -0.79 -11.65
CA VAL A 90 -5.58 -1.79 -12.00
C VAL A 90 -6.17 -3.19 -11.96
N ILE A 91 -6.90 -3.51 -10.90
CA ILE A 91 -7.52 -4.84 -10.72
C ILE A 91 -8.56 -5.13 -11.81
N SER A 92 -9.35 -4.13 -12.22
CA SER A 92 -10.35 -4.27 -13.28
C SER A 92 -9.74 -4.28 -14.69
N GLY A 93 -8.47 -3.85 -14.83
CA GLY A 93 -7.79 -3.71 -16.11
C GLY A 93 -8.08 -2.40 -16.86
N GLU A 94 -8.89 -1.49 -16.28
CA GLU A 94 -9.12 -0.14 -16.81
C GLU A 94 -7.81 0.67 -16.85
N TYR A 95 -6.90 0.41 -15.90
CA TYR A 95 -5.59 1.04 -15.83
C TYR A 95 -4.47 0.01 -15.93
N LYS A 96 -3.56 0.20 -16.88
CA LYS A 96 -2.32 -0.60 -17.00
C LYS A 96 -1.14 0.26 -16.56
N PRO A 97 -0.39 -0.14 -15.52
CA PRO A 97 0.80 0.58 -15.08
C PRO A 97 1.77 0.83 -16.23
N LYS A 98 2.21 2.07 -16.39
CA LYS A 98 3.01 2.52 -17.54
C LYS A 98 4.50 2.17 -17.44
N GLY A 99 4.97 1.73 -16.26
CA GLY A 99 6.36 1.34 -16.04
C GLY A 99 6.71 1.20 -14.56
N LEU A 100 7.99 0.98 -14.27
CA LEU A 100 8.49 0.78 -12.90
C LEU A 100 8.14 1.93 -11.95
N MET A 101 8.16 3.17 -12.45
CA MET A 101 7.92 4.38 -11.64
C MET A 101 6.44 4.77 -11.56
N ASP A 102 5.53 4.02 -12.18
CA ASP A 102 4.09 4.25 -12.06
C ASP A 102 3.53 3.53 -10.82
N LEU A 103 3.97 3.98 -9.65
CA LEU A 103 3.70 3.31 -8.37
C LEU A 103 2.29 3.63 -7.81
N TYR A 104 1.77 4.81 -8.14
CA TYR A 104 0.52 5.33 -7.59
C TYR A 104 -0.70 5.15 -8.50
N TYR A 105 -0.47 4.68 -9.73
CA TYR A 105 -1.50 4.32 -10.72
C TYR A 105 -2.40 5.49 -11.15
N GLY A 106 -1.82 6.68 -11.27
CA GLY A 106 -2.51 7.90 -11.68
C GLY A 106 -1.89 9.15 -11.05
N GLU A 107 -2.38 10.31 -11.48
CA GLU A 107 -1.98 11.58 -10.90
C GLU A 107 -2.34 11.64 -9.41
N LEU A 108 -1.43 12.23 -8.65
CA LEU A 108 -1.61 12.55 -7.25
C LEU A 108 -2.18 13.97 -7.11
N SER A 109 -3.06 14.17 -6.13
CA SER A 109 -3.47 15.51 -5.72
C SER A 109 -2.27 16.32 -5.21
N GLU A 110 -2.39 17.64 -5.15
CA GLU A 110 -1.32 18.47 -4.58
C GLU A 110 -0.99 18.08 -3.14
N GLU A 111 -2.01 17.71 -2.35
CA GLU A 111 -1.82 17.27 -0.97
C GLU A 111 -1.07 15.94 -0.90
N GLU A 112 -1.42 14.97 -1.74
CA GLU A 112 -0.72 13.70 -1.86
C GLU A 112 0.74 13.93 -2.29
N ALA A 113 0.98 14.77 -3.31
CA ALA A 113 2.32 15.07 -3.81
C ALA A 113 3.20 15.79 -2.78
N LYS A 114 2.62 16.66 -1.93
CA LYS A 114 3.32 17.38 -0.86
C LYS A 114 3.48 16.52 0.41
N SER A 115 2.86 15.35 0.49
CA SER A 115 2.84 14.50 1.69
C SER A 115 4.08 13.62 1.85
N GLY A 116 5.27 14.22 1.96
CA GLY A 116 6.49 13.48 2.34
C GLY A 116 6.84 12.26 1.47
N LEU A 117 6.26 12.14 0.27
CA LEU A 117 6.58 11.09 -0.67
C LEU A 117 8.05 11.23 -1.08
N ALA A 118 8.73 10.10 -1.26
CA ALA A 118 10.12 10.14 -1.71
C ALA A 118 10.18 10.89 -3.06
N PRO A 119 11.10 11.86 -3.24
CA PRO A 119 11.15 12.69 -4.47
C PRO A 119 11.25 11.87 -5.77
N ALA A 120 11.83 10.67 -5.71
CA ALA A 120 11.97 9.77 -6.85
C ALA A 120 10.81 8.75 -6.99
N SER A 121 9.71 8.90 -6.25
CA SER A 121 8.58 7.96 -6.27
C SER A 121 7.40 8.42 -7.13
N TYR A 122 7.32 9.71 -7.47
CA TYR A 122 6.25 10.28 -8.28
C TYR A 122 6.81 11.21 -9.36
N PHE A 123 6.42 10.96 -10.61
CA PHE A 123 6.76 11.79 -11.76
C PHE A 123 5.48 12.13 -12.53
N PRO A 124 4.98 13.37 -12.45
CA PRO A 124 3.79 13.80 -13.19
C PRO A 124 3.86 13.52 -14.69
N GLU A 125 5.07 13.54 -15.25
CA GLU A 125 5.37 13.31 -16.67
C GLU A 125 4.91 11.93 -17.15
N ILE A 126 4.85 10.94 -16.26
CA ILE A 126 4.37 9.58 -16.59
C ILE A 126 2.90 9.62 -16.99
N TYR A 127 2.12 10.58 -16.48
CA TYR A 127 0.69 10.67 -16.69
C TYR A 127 0.30 11.54 -17.89
N LYS A 128 1.20 12.45 -18.31
CA LYS A 128 1.07 13.25 -19.53
C LYS A 128 1.03 12.31 -20.75
N LYS A 129 0.11 12.58 -21.69
CA LYS A 129 -0.03 11.84 -22.96
C LYS A 129 0.98 12.34 -23.98
#